data_AF-A0A8M1MB28-F1
#
_entry.id   AF-A0A8M1MB28-F1
#
_cell.length_a   1.000
_cell.length_b   1.000
_cell.length_c   1.000
_cell.angle_alpha   90.00
_cell.angle_beta   90.00
_cell.angle_gamma   90.00
#
_symmetry.space_group_name_H-M   'P 1'
#
loop_
_entity.id
_entity.type
_entity.pdbx_description
1 polymer ?
#
loop_
_entity_poly.entity_id
_entity_poly.type
_entity_poly.pdbx_seq_one_letter_code
_entity_poly.pdbx_strand_id
1 'polypeptide(L)'
;MGVMFTPLTVKYAYYDTERIGVDLIMKTCFSPNRVIGLSSDLQQEGGASAHIQDALSTVLQYAEDVLSGKVSADNTVGRFLMSLVNQVPKIVPDDFETMLNSNINDLLMVTYLANLTQSQIALNEKLVNL
;
A
#
# COMPACT_ATOMS: atom_id res chain seq x y z
N MET A 1 25.47 -49.65 -7.97
CA MET A 1 25.91 -48.42 -7.29
C MET A 1 24.72 -47.49 -7.21
N GLY A 2 24.06 -47.39 -6.05
CA GLY A 2 22.93 -46.48 -5.87
C GLY A 2 23.44 -45.13 -5.38
N VAL A 3 23.21 -44.07 -6.16
CA VAL A 3 23.51 -42.69 -5.73
C VAL A 3 22.32 -42.15 -4.93
N MET A 4 22.61 -41.52 -3.80
CA MET A 4 21.60 -40.92 -2.92
C MET A 4 21.92 -39.43 -2.80
N PHE A 5 20.93 -38.57 -3.01
CA PHE A 5 21.08 -37.12 -2.87
C PHE A 5 20.70 -36.69 -1.45
N THR A 6 21.54 -35.88 -0.82
CA THR A 6 21.23 -35.25 0.46
C THR A 6 20.34 -34.04 0.21
N PRO A 7 19.13 -33.98 0.80
CA PRO A 7 18.25 -32.83 0.60
C PRO A 7 18.83 -31.59 1.29
N LEU A 8 18.77 -30.46 0.59
CA LEU A 8 19.14 -29.14 1.11
C LEU A 8 17.89 -28.25 1.19
N THR A 9 17.86 -27.37 2.18
CA THR A 9 16.79 -26.39 2.31
C THR A 9 17.08 -25.18 1.42
N VAL A 10 16.11 -24.85 0.57
CA VAL A 10 16.15 -23.65 -0.28
C VAL A 10 15.28 -22.57 0.33
N LYS A 11 15.73 -21.32 0.26
CA LYS A 11 14.98 -20.13 0.67
C LYS A 11 15.02 -19.11 -0.45
N TYR A 12 13.93 -18.39 -0.64
CA TYR A 12 13.92 -17.24 -1.54
C TYR A 12 14.61 -16.06 -0.86
N ALA A 13 15.60 -15.50 -1.54
CA ALA A 13 16.18 -14.21 -1.23
C ALA A 13 15.71 -13.25 -2.33
N TYR A 14 15.19 -12.09 -1.94
CA TYR A 14 14.63 -11.12 -2.88
C TYR A 14 15.08 -9.71 -2.50
N TYR A 15 15.13 -8.84 -3.51
CA TYR A 15 15.34 -7.40 -3.34
C TYR A 15 14.01 -6.65 -3.32
N ASP A 16 14.01 -5.40 -2.85
CA ASP A 16 12.77 -4.62 -2.72
C ASP A 16 12.08 -4.39 -4.07
N THR A 17 12.84 -4.11 -5.13
CA THR A 17 12.29 -3.92 -6.49
C THR A 17 11.72 -5.22 -7.05
N GLU A 18 12.36 -6.35 -6.78
CA GLU A 18 11.87 -7.67 -7.18
C GLU A 18 10.57 -8.00 -6.45
N ARG A 19 10.50 -7.73 -5.15
CA ARG A 19 9.28 -7.94 -4.35
C ARG A 19 8.08 -7.16 -4.91
N ILE A 20 8.28 -5.90 -5.28
CA ILE A 20 7.21 -5.07 -5.87
C ILE A 20 6.76 -5.65 -7.21
N GLY A 21 7.71 -6.06 -8.06
CA GLY A 21 7.40 -6.70 -9.34
C GLY A 21 6.64 -8.04 -9.17
N VAL A 22 7.08 -8.86 -8.22
CA VAL A 22 6.45 -10.15 -7.91
C VAL A 22 5.04 -9.94 -7.33
N ASP A 23 4.83 -8.94 -6.46
CA ASP A 23 3.49 -8.60 -5.94
C ASP A 23 2.52 -8.24 -7.07
N LEU A 24 2.96 -7.40 -8.02
CA LEU A 24 2.16 -7.05 -9.18
C LEU A 24 1.83 -8.28 -10.04
N ILE A 25 2.81 -9.16 -10.29
CA ILE A 25 2.59 -10.39 -11.05
C ILE A 25 1.64 -11.33 -10.30
N MET A 26 1.75 -11.43 -8.98
CA MET A 26 0.93 -12.31 -8.14
C MET A 26 -0.56 -11.92 -8.20
N LYS A 27 -0.89 -10.63 -8.39
CA LYS A 27 -2.26 -10.16 -8.62
C LYS A 27 -2.91 -10.80 -9.85
N THR A 28 -2.11 -11.25 -10.83
CA THR A 28 -2.60 -11.96 -12.03
C THR A 28 -3.28 -13.29 -11.70
N CYS A 29 -2.88 -13.96 -10.62
CA CYS A 29 -3.47 -15.24 -10.20
C CYS A 29 -4.94 -15.09 -9.75
N PHE A 30 -5.34 -13.90 -9.31
CA PHE A 30 -6.71 -13.61 -8.88
C PHE A 30 -7.60 -13.14 -10.05
N SER A 31 -7.03 -12.86 -11.22
CA SER A 31 -7.79 -12.50 -12.42
C SER A 31 -8.32 -13.76 -13.11
N PRO A 32 -9.62 -13.84 -13.45
CA PRO A 32 -10.22 -15.04 -14.04
C PRO A 32 -9.58 -15.44 -15.38
N ASN A 33 -9.12 -14.46 -16.16
CA ASN A 33 -8.47 -14.70 -17.45
C ASN A 33 -6.94 -14.68 -17.36
N ARG A 34 -6.34 -14.56 -16.16
CA ARG A 34 -4.89 -14.39 -15.93
C ARG A 34 -4.26 -13.26 -16.76
N VAL A 35 -5.03 -12.21 -17.01
CA VAL A 35 -4.55 -10.98 -17.63
C VAL A 35 -4.83 -9.83 -16.67
N ILE A 36 -3.81 -9.02 -16.42
CA ILE A 36 -3.92 -7.76 -15.69
C ILE A 36 -3.32 -6.65 -16.57
N GLY A 37 -3.98 -5.50 -16.62
CA GLY A 37 -3.40 -4.28 -17.16
C GLY A 37 -2.56 -3.57 -16.10
N LEU A 38 -1.69 -2.66 -16.54
CA LEU A 38 -1.06 -1.70 -15.63
C LEU A 38 -2.17 -0.86 -14.98
N SER A 39 -2.29 -0.96 -13.66
CA SER A 39 -3.25 -0.18 -12.87
C SER A 39 -2.75 1.24 -12.73
N SER A 40 -3.65 2.23 -12.61
CA SER A 40 -3.22 3.57 -12.21
C SER A 40 -2.78 3.57 -10.74
N ASP A 41 -1.91 4.51 -10.36
CA ASP A 41 -1.42 4.62 -8.98
C ASP A 41 -2.58 4.72 -7.98
N LEU A 42 -3.61 5.52 -8.31
CA LEU A 42 -4.80 5.66 -7.45
C LEU A 42 -5.60 4.36 -7.30
N GLN A 43 -5.63 3.53 -8.34
CA GLN A 43 -6.26 2.20 -8.23
C GLN A 43 -5.43 1.26 -7.36
N GLN A 44 -4.09 1.33 -7.44
CA GLN A 44 -3.22 0.55 -6.57
C GLN A 44 -3.39 0.95 -5.10
N GLU A 45 -3.44 2.25 -4.81
CA GLU A 45 -3.70 2.80 -3.47
C GLU A 45 -5.09 2.38 -2.94
N GLY A 46 -6.11 2.40 -3.80
CA GLY A 46 -7.44 1.90 -3.45
C GLY A 46 -7.44 0.41 -3.11
N GLY A 47 -6.71 -0.41 -3.87
CA GLY A 47 -6.54 -1.83 -3.59
C GLY A 47 -5.77 -2.10 -2.30
N ALA A 48 -4.73 -1.32 -2.01
CA ALA A 48 -4.01 -1.40 -0.74
C ALA A 48 -4.91 -1.03 0.45
N SER A 49 -5.75 -0.01 0.29
CA SER A 49 -6.74 0.38 1.30
C SER A 49 -7.77 -0.73 1.57
N ALA A 50 -8.25 -1.40 0.53
CA ALA A 50 -9.14 -2.55 0.66
C ALA A 50 -8.46 -3.72 1.39
N HIS A 51 -7.20 -4.02 1.05
CA HIS A 51 -6.43 -5.05 1.74
C HIS A 51 -6.24 -4.72 3.24
N ILE A 52 -5.97 -3.46 3.59
CA ILE A 52 -5.87 -3.02 4.98
C ILE A 52 -7.22 -3.18 5.69
N GLN A 53 -8.33 -2.84 5.02
CA GLN A 53 -9.67 -3.01 5.56
C GLN A 53 -9.98 -4.48 5.86
N ASP A 54 -9.66 -5.40 4.94
CA ASP A 54 -9.87 -6.84 5.13
C ASP A 54 -9.02 -7.40 6.29
N ALA A 55 -7.76 -6.98 6.37
CA ALA A 55 -6.86 -7.36 7.46
C ALA A 55 -7.39 -6.84 8.82
N LEU A 56 -7.86 -5.59 8.88
CA LEU A 56 -8.48 -5.03 10.08
C LEU A 56 -9.77 -5.75 10.45
N SER A 57 -10.61 -6.11 9.48
CA SER A 57 -11.83 -6.88 9.72
C SER A 57 -11.51 -8.24 10.38
N THR A 58 -10.46 -8.92 9.90
CA THR A 58 -9.98 -10.18 10.49
C THR A 58 -9.50 -9.99 11.93
N VAL A 59 -8.77 -8.92 12.21
CA VAL A 59 -8.28 -8.60 13.55
C VAL A 59 -9.42 -8.24 14.51
N LEU A 60 -10.40 -7.46 14.05
CA LEU A 60 -11.59 -7.11 14.84
C LEU A 60 -12.40 -8.36 15.19
N GLN A 61 -12.65 -9.23 14.21
CA GLN A 61 -13.35 -10.50 14.42
C GLN A 61 -12.61 -11.36 15.47
N TYR A 62 -11.28 -11.45 15.37
CA TYR A 62 -10.47 -12.15 16.36
C TYR A 62 -10.59 -11.54 17.76
N ALA A 63 -10.56 -10.21 17.87
CA ALA A 63 -10.70 -9.53 19.16
C ALA A 63 -12.06 -9.79 19.82
N GLU A 64 -13.15 -9.80 19.03
CA GLU A 64 -14.49 -10.14 19.50
C GLU A 64 -14.62 -11.60 19.93
N ASP A 65 -14.02 -12.54 19.19
CA ASP A 65 -14.05 -13.97 19.50
C ASP A 65 -13.23 -14.31 20.76
N VAL A 66 -12.14 -13.58 21.02
CA VAL A 66 -11.39 -13.66 22.28
C VAL A 66 -12.18 -13.04 23.44
N LEU A 67 -12.82 -11.89 23.23
CA LEU A 67 -13.62 -11.21 24.27
C LEU A 67 -14.84 -12.05 24.68
N SER A 68 -15.48 -12.72 23.71
CA SER A 68 -16.62 -13.63 23.94
C SER A 68 -16.21 -15.00 24.49
N GLY A 69 -14.92 -15.26 24.64
CA GLY A 69 -14.38 -16.51 25.19
C GLY A 69 -14.46 -17.71 24.25
N LYS A 70 -14.78 -17.50 22.96
CA LYS A 70 -14.78 -18.57 21.94
C LYS A 70 -13.37 -19.01 21.57
N VAL A 71 -12.40 -18.09 21.66
CA VAL A 71 -10.99 -18.32 21.36
C VAL A 71 -10.14 -18.03 22.59
N SER A 72 -9.16 -18.89 22.87
CA SER A 72 -8.22 -18.67 23.98
C SER A 72 -7.34 -17.46 23.69
N ALA A 73 -7.24 -16.54 24.64
CA ALA A 73 -6.45 -15.34 24.49
C ALA A 73 -4.95 -15.66 24.37
N ASP A 74 -4.36 -15.35 23.22
CA ASP A 74 -2.91 -15.38 23.04
C ASP A 74 -2.29 -14.03 23.42
N ASN A 75 -1.46 -14.04 24.47
CA ASN A 75 -0.74 -12.87 24.96
C ASN A 75 0.25 -12.29 23.95
N THR A 76 0.77 -13.09 23.02
CA THR A 76 1.70 -12.62 21.99
C THR A 76 0.96 -11.75 20.97
N VAL A 77 -0.19 -12.20 20.48
CA VAL A 77 -1.06 -11.45 19.57
C VAL A 77 -1.56 -10.17 20.25
N GLY A 78 -1.98 -10.25 21.52
CA GLY A 78 -2.38 -9.07 22.29
C GLY A 78 -1.28 -8.00 22.39
N ARG A 79 -0.02 -8.42 22.56
CA ARG A 79 1.13 -7.48 22.54
C ARG A 79 1.37 -6.88 21.16
N PHE A 80 1.24 -7.65 20.09
CA PHE A 80 1.37 -7.12 18.74
C PHE A 80 0.28 -6.08 18.43
N LEU A 81 -0.96 -6.34 18.82
CA LEU A 81 -2.07 -5.39 18.66
C LEU A 81 -1.84 -4.12 19.47
N MET A 82 -1.38 -4.24 20.71
CA MET A 82 -1.06 -3.08 21.55
C MET A 82 0.11 -2.28 20.98
N SER A 83 1.15 -2.95 20.47
CA SER A 83 2.26 -2.28 19.80
C SER A 83 1.81 -1.54 18.54
N LEU A 84 0.89 -2.12 17.75
CA LEU A 84 0.35 -1.49 16.55
C LEU A 84 -0.41 -0.19 16.89
N VAL A 85 -1.29 -0.22 17.89
CA VAL A 85 -2.07 0.96 18.29
C VAL A 85 -1.17 2.06 18.88
N ASN A 86 -0.13 1.68 19.63
CA ASN A 86 0.78 2.64 20.25
C ASN A 86 1.78 3.29 19.27
N GLN A 87 1.95 2.74 18.06
CA GLN A 87 2.78 3.37 17.03
C GLN A 87 2.11 4.62 16.43
N VAL A 88 0.79 4.75 16.57
CA VAL A 88 0.07 5.91 16.04
C VAL A 88 0.27 7.11 16.99
N PRO A 89 0.92 8.20 16.55
CA PRO A 89 1.12 9.37 17.39
C PRO A 89 -0.23 10.06 17.65
N LYS A 90 -0.43 10.51 18.88
CA LYS A 90 -1.61 11.29 19.28
C LYS A 90 -1.35 12.76 18.99
N ILE A 91 -1.87 13.24 17.86
CA ILE A 91 -1.75 14.63 17.42
C ILE A 91 -3.05 15.36 17.75
N VAL A 92 -2.96 16.65 18.10
CA VAL A 92 -4.14 17.50 18.29
C VAL A 92 -4.81 17.72 16.92
N PRO A 93 -6.15 17.58 16.80
CA PRO A 93 -6.83 17.71 15.52
C PRO A 93 -6.53 19.00 14.76
N ASP A 94 -6.43 20.13 15.46
CA ASP A 94 -6.19 21.45 14.86
C ASP A 94 -4.80 21.54 14.18
N ASP A 95 -3.78 20.95 14.81
CA ASP A 95 -2.42 20.89 14.25
C ASP A 95 -2.39 19.99 13.01
N PHE A 96 -3.12 18.87 13.05
CA PHE A 96 -3.25 17.95 11.93
C PHE A 96 -3.97 18.59 10.74
N GLU A 97 -5.08 19.29 10.98
CA GLU A 97 -5.83 19.98 9.94
C GLU A 97 -4.98 21.08 9.27
N THR A 98 -4.26 21.86 10.07
CA THR A 98 -3.36 22.90 9.55
C THR A 98 -2.26 22.30 8.68
N MET A 99 -1.63 21.22 9.15
CA MET A 99 -0.60 20.49 8.40
C MET A 99 -1.14 19.90 7.09
N LEU A 100 -2.32 19.27 7.13
CA LEU A 100 -2.95 18.65 5.98
C LEU A 100 -3.34 19.70 4.93
N ASN A 101 -3.98 20.78 5.35
CA ASN A 101 -4.38 21.87 4.47
C ASN A 101 -3.17 22.53 3.79
N SER A 102 -2.06 22.74 4.52
CA SER A 102 -0.82 23.26 3.93
C SER A 102 -0.28 22.32 2.84
N ASN A 103 -0.21 21.01 3.12
CA ASN A 103 0.28 20.04 2.13
C ASN A 103 -0.61 19.95 0.89
N ILE A 104 -1.93 20.00 1.06
CA ILE A 104 -2.88 20.00 -0.07
C ILE A 104 -2.68 21.25 -0.93
N ASN A 105 -2.57 22.43 -0.30
CA ASN A 105 -2.35 23.68 -1.01
C ASN A 105 -1.03 23.67 -1.80
N ASP A 106 0.05 23.14 -1.22
CA ASP A 106 1.34 23.02 -1.89
C ASP A 106 1.28 22.09 -3.10
N LEU A 107 0.63 20.91 -2.97
CA LEU A 107 0.42 19.98 -4.08
C LEU A 107 -0.45 20.58 -5.19
N LEU A 108 -1.52 21.31 -4.84
CA LEU A 108 -2.36 22.03 -5.79
C LEU A 108 -1.56 23.12 -6.53
N MET A 109 -0.71 23.85 -5.82
CA MET A 109 0.14 24.87 -6.41
C MET A 109 1.14 24.28 -7.41
N VAL A 110 1.79 23.17 -7.07
CA VAL A 110 2.71 22.47 -7.99
C VAL A 110 1.97 21.97 -9.23
N THR A 111 0.79 21.37 -9.05
CA THR A 111 -0.03 20.88 -10.17
C THR A 111 -0.48 22.03 -11.07
N TYR A 112 -0.85 23.17 -10.49
CA TYR A 112 -1.22 24.37 -11.23
C TYR A 112 -0.03 24.92 -12.05
N LEU A 113 1.15 25.05 -11.44
CA LEU A 113 2.36 25.48 -12.14
C LEU A 113 2.75 24.52 -13.27
N ALA A 114 2.64 23.21 -13.07
CA ALA A 114 2.88 22.22 -14.11
C ALA A 114 1.94 22.42 -15.32
N ASN A 115 0.64 22.61 -15.08
CA ASN A 115 -0.33 22.88 -16.15
C ASN A 115 -0.07 24.23 -16.86
N LEU A 116 0.35 25.25 -16.13
CA LEU A 116 0.72 26.54 -16.71
C LEU A 116 1.95 26.41 -17.61
N THR A 117 2.99 25.71 -17.15
CA THR A 117 4.20 25.47 -17.96
C THR A 117 3.88 24.66 -19.22
N GLN A 118 3.04 23.62 -19.11
CA GLN A 118 2.58 22.84 -20.26
C GLN A 118 1.82 23.72 -21.28
N SER A 119 0.95 24.59 -20.80
CA SER A 119 0.21 25.54 -21.65
C SER A 119 1.16 26.54 -22.33
N GLN A 120 2.17 27.04 -21.59
CA GLN A 120 3.16 27.95 -22.13
C GLN A 120 4.04 27.29 -23.20
N ILE A 121 4.41 26.03 -23.01
CA ILE A 121 5.13 25.23 -24.02
C ILE A 121 4.26 25.08 -25.28
N ALA A 122 3.00 24.69 -25.12
CA ALA A 122 2.09 24.52 -26.25
C ALA A 122 1.86 25.83 -27.04
N LEU A 123 1.74 26.97 -26.35
CA LEU A 123 1.65 28.28 -26.99
C LEU A 123 2.94 28.64 -27.72
N ASN A 124 4.10 28.40 -27.12
CA ASN A 124 5.40 28.66 -27.75
C ASN A 124 5.57 27.82 -29.03
N GLU A 125 5.24 26.52 -28.99
CA GLU A 125 5.26 25.66 -30.16
C GLU A 125 4.35 26.16 -31.28
N LYS A 126 3.17 26.69 -30.96
CA LYS A 126 2.26 27.28 -31.96
C LYS A 126 2.82 28.56 -32.56
N LEU A 127 3.51 29.37 -31.78
CA LEU A 127 4.13 30.63 -32.22
C LEU A 127 5.37 30.39 -33.08
N VAL A 128 6.16 29.36 -32.78
CA VAL A 128 7.35 28.96 -33.57
C VAL A 128 6.96 28.28 -34.88
N ASN A 129 5.80 27.60 -34.92
CA ASN A 129 5.28 26.96 -36.13
C ASN A 129 4.46 27.91 -37.05
N LEU A 130 4.40 29.20 -36.70
CA LEU A 130 3.84 30.29 -37.52
C LEU A 130 4.96 30.94 -38.34
#